data_AF-A0A357CWZ3-F1
#
_entry.id   AF-A0A357CWZ3-F1
#
_cell.length_a   1.000
_cell.length_b   1.000
_cell.length_c   1.000
_cell.angle_alpha   90.00
_cell.angle_beta   90.00
_cell.angle_gamma   90.00
#
_symmetry.space_group_name_H-M   'P 1'
#
loop_
_entity.id
_entity.type
_entity.pdbx_description
1 polymer ?
#
loop_
_entity_poly.entity_id
_entity_poly.type
_entity_poly.pdbx_seq_one_letter_code
_entity_poly.pdbx_strand_id
1 'polypeptide(L)'
;MLKKNKYGFLDYIRIPFSAAPVYCSLIVAKNLITALIPSARIFILANFIDTANSIFNGTSQVPDIYPALIIYALTIAYNYFSDTIGGFFNTKMGMKLALTFKEQVIAKRASLEFSHIENDKTWELITRAADNPDGKITNGLYNLMNLINLLIEAGSVITVLASFVWWAAIPSIISAIPMYIVSVRRGKRDYDENKESWKHNRRSWIFGALLVSRDNIEERSMFSYSSLLDKKWHELFEKARKIRKRLNILYFVKMRVCSISTLF
;
A
#
# COMPACT_ATOMS: atom_id res chain seq x y z
N MET A 1 -14.35 -19.49 -3.37
CA MET A 1 -14.16 -18.11 -2.89
C MET A 1 -14.79 -17.10 -3.84
N LEU A 2 -14.60 -17.27 -5.14
CA LEU A 2 -15.31 -16.48 -6.14
C LEU A 2 -16.75 -16.98 -6.30
N LYS A 3 -17.71 -16.36 -5.59
CA LYS A 3 -19.14 -16.72 -5.65
C LYS A 3 -20.06 -15.58 -6.08
N LYS A 4 -19.56 -14.34 -6.09
CA LYS A 4 -20.36 -13.14 -6.34
C LYS A 4 -20.10 -12.59 -7.74
N ASN A 5 -21.11 -11.94 -8.30
CA ASN A 5 -20.99 -11.17 -9.55
C ASN A 5 -20.37 -9.77 -9.32
N LYS A 6 -20.41 -9.26 -8.09
CA LYS A 6 -19.77 -7.99 -7.69
C LYS A 6 -18.96 -8.18 -6.42
N TYR A 7 -17.72 -7.70 -6.46
CA TYR A 7 -16.82 -7.65 -5.31
C TYR A 7 -16.68 -6.21 -4.83
N GLY A 8 -16.68 -6.03 -3.52
CA GLY A 8 -16.58 -4.73 -2.87
C GLY A 8 -15.42 -4.68 -1.88
N PHE A 9 -15.37 -3.59 -1.11
CA PHE A 9 -14.33 -3.31 -0.13
C PHE A 9 -14.11 -4.43 0.89
N LEU A 10 -15.20 -5.02 1.40
CA LEU A 10 -15.13 -6.10 2.39
C LEU A 10 -14.51 -7.39 1.84
N ASP A 11 -14.49 -7.58 0.53
CA ASP A 11 -13.92 -8.78 -0.07
C ASP A 11 -12.37 -8.78 0.00
N TYR A 12 -11.74 -7.61 0.16
CA TYR A 12 -10.31 -7.51 0.51
C TYR A 12 -9.97 -8.10 1.88
N ILE A 13 -10.95 -8.23 2.77
CA ILE A 13 -10.78 -8.91 4.07
C ILE A 13 -11.25 -10.36 3.95
N ARG A 14 -12.45 -10.58 3.40
CA ARG A 14 -13.07 -11.90 3.35
C ARG A 14 -12.26 -12.93 2.57
N ILE A 15 -11.68 -12.54 1.43
CA ILE A 15 -10.93 -13.46 0.56
C ILE A 15 -9.66 -13.96 1.28
N PRO A 16 -8.76 -13.09 1.79
CA PRO A 16 -7.61 -13.53 2.59
C PRO A 16 -8.00 -14.39 3.79
N PHE A 17 -8.99 -13.97 4.58
CA PHE A 17 -9.43 -14.73 5.76
C PHE A 17 -9.98 -16.11 5.42
N SER A 18 -10.63 -16.26 4.26
CA SER A 18 -11.07 -17.57 3.80
C SER A 18 -9.93 -18.48 3.32
N ALA A 19 -8.80 -17.91 2.89
CA ALA A 19 -7.66 -18.66 2.34
C ALA A 19 -6.64 -19.03 3.41
N ALA A 20 -6.36 -18.10 4.31
CA ALA A 20 -5.30 -18.19 5.29
C ALA A 20 -5.74 -17.60 6.63
N PRO A 21 -6.82 -18.12 7.27
CA PRO A 21 -7.42 -17.49 8.46
C PRO A 21 -6.41 -17.27 9.58
N VAL A 22 -5.58 -18.27 9.87
CA VAL A 22 -4.55 -18.20 10.93
C VAL A 22 -3.55 -17.08 10.66
N TYR A 23 -2.96 -17.04 9.47
CA TYR A 23 -1.94 -16.03 9.13
C TYR A 23 -2.55 -14.63 9.02
N CYS A 24 -3.76 -14.51 8.47
CA CYS A 24 -4.49 -13.23 8.44
C CYS A 24 -4.74 -12.71 9.87
N SER A 25 -5.24 -13.54 10.78
CA SER A 25 -5.46 -13.14 12.17
C SER A 25 -4.17 -12.69 12.85
N LEU A 26 -3.06 -13.41 12.63
CA LEU A 26 -1.74 -13.02 13.17
C LEU A 26 -1.27 -11.66 12.63
N ILE A 27 -1.45 -11.42 11.32
CA ILE A 27 -1.12 -10.13 10.70
C ILE A 27 -1.98 -9.01 11.26
N VAL A 28 -3.29 -9.22 11.43
CA VAL A 28 -4.21 -8.22 12.01
C VAL A 28 -3.83 -7.92 13.45
N ALA A 29 -3.61 -8.95 14.28
CA ALA A 29 -3.21 -8.78 15.69
C ALA A 29 -1.88 -8.02 15.80
N LYS A 30 -0.87 -8.40 15.00
CA LYS A 30 0.42 -7.70 14.93
C LYS A 30 0.23 -6.22 14.60
N ASN A 31 -0.55 -5.89 13.57
CA ASN A 31 -0.77 -4.51 13.13
C ASN A 31 -1.46 -3.68 14.21
N LEU A 32 -2.49 -4.22 14.88
CA LEU A 32 -3.18 -3.52 15.96
C LEU A 32 -2.25 -3.23 17.15
N ILE A 33 -1.41 -4.19 17.54
CA ILE A 33 -0.41 -3.97 18.61
C ILE A 33 0.58 -2.88 18.16
N THR A 34 1.04 -2.94 16.91
CA THR A 34 2.03 -1.99 16.38
C THR A 34 1.47 -0.56 16.31
N ALA A 35 0.19 -0.40 15.98
CA ALA A 35 -0.47 0.91 15.90
C ALA A 35 -0.59 1.63 17.26
N LEU A 36 -0.52 0.90 18.38
CA LEU A 36 -0.57 1.48 19.74
C LEU A 36 0.81 1.89 20.28
N ILE A 37 1.89 1.43 19.64
CA ILE A 37 3.26 1.70 20.10
C ILE A 37 3.60 3.19 20.08
N PRO A 38 3.28 3.96 19.03
CA PRO A 38 3.55 5.40 19.02
C PRO A 38 2.91 6.13 20.20
N SER A 39 1.68 5.76 20.57
CA SER A 39 0.96 6.33 21.71
C SER A 39 1.64 6.00 23.03
N ALA A 40 2.04 4.73 23.22
CA ALA A 40 2.78 4.29 24.39
C ALA A 40 4.12 5.03 24.55
N ARG A 41 4.82 5.30 23.44
CA ARG A 41 6.09 6.05 23.45
C ARG A 41 5.96 7.47 23.99
N ILE A 42 4.79 8.12 23.83
CA ILE A 42 4.57 9.46 24.39
C ILE A 42 4.65 9.42 25.92
N PHE A 43 3.99 8.46 26.55
CA PHE A 43 4.03 8.30 28.01
C PHE A 43 5.41 7.88 28.51
N ILE A 44 6.11 7.01 27.78
CA ILE A 44 7.47 6.61 28.13
C ILE A 44 8.41 7.81 28.07
N LEU A 45 8.27 8.66 27.05
CA LEU A 45 9.07 9.88 26.89
C LEU A 45 8.74 10.93 27.97
N ALA A 46 7.46 11.10 28.31
CA ALA A 46 7.06 11.99 29.40
C ALA A 46 7.68 11.55 30.73
N ASN A 47 7.56 10.27 31.08
CA ASN A 47 8.17 9.71 32.28
C ASN A 47 9.71 9.87 32.29
N PHE A 48 10.36 9.70 31.13
CA PHE A 48 11.79 9.97 30.99
C PHE A 48 12.14 11.44 31.30
N ILE A 49 11.38 12.40 30.75
CA ILE A 49 11.59 13.83 30.98
C ILE A 49 11.36 14.19 32.47
N ASP A 50 10.28 13.69 33.07
CA ASP A 50 9.94 13.95 34.48
C ASP A 50 11.00 13.39 35.44
N THR A 51 11.49 12.18 35.15
CA THR A 51 12.57 11.56 35.92
C THR A 51 13.88 12.33 35.76
N ALA A 52 14.21 12.76 34.54
CA ALA A 52 15.40 13.58 34.30
C ALA A 52 15.34 14.90 35.08
N ASN A 53 14.21 15.60 35.05
CA ASN A 53 14.00 16.82 35.84
C ASN A 53 14.13 16.57 37.35
N SER A 54 13.61 15.44 37.84
CA SER A 54 13.69 15.07 39.26
C SER A 54 15.12 14.77 39.71
N ILE A 55 15.93 14.15 38.84
CA ILE A 55 17.36 13.94 39.07
C ILE A 55 18.10 15.30 39.11
N PHE A 56 17.82 16.21 38.18
CA PHE A 56 18.41 17.55 38.18
C PHE A 56 18.04 18.37 39.42
N ASN A 57 16.82 18.20 39.93
CA ASN A 57 16.33 18.86 41.14
C ASN A 57 16.79 18.17 42.45
N GLY A 58 17.54 17.07 42.36
CA GLY A 58 18.06 16.33 43.51
C GLY A 58 17.03 15.51 44.28
N THR A 59 15.81 15.33 43.75
CA THR A 59 14.73 14.56 44.39
C THR A 59 14.73 13.08 44.01
N SER A 60 15.53 12.68 43.02
CA SER A 60 15.64 11.29 42.54
C SER A 60 17.09 10.92 42.22
N GLN A 61 17.39 9.63 42.14
CA GLN A 61 18.73 9.13 41.86
C GLN A 61 18.87 8.76 40.39
N VAL A 62 20.11 8.81 39.88
CA VAL A 62 20.42 8.45 38.48
C VAL A 62 19.85 7.09 38.04
N PRO A 63 19.82 6.04 38.88
CA PRO A 63 19.25 4.75 38.48
C PRO A 63 17.77 4.78 38.11
N ASP A 64 17.00 5.76 38.58
CA ASP A 64 15.56 5.85 38.37
C ASP A 64 15.20 6.11 36.90
N ILE A 65 16.16 6.57 36.08
CA ILE A 65 15.96 6.84 34.64
C ILE A 65 16.03 5.58 33.78
N TYR A 66 16.70 4.52 34.25
CA TYR A 66 16.96 3.31 33.45
C TYR A 66 15.69 2.57 33.02
N PRO A 67 14.64 2.41 33.85
CA PRO A 67 13.40 1.76 33.43
C PRO A 67 12.76 2.41 32.20
N ALA A 68 12.69 3.74 32.15
CA ALA A 68 12.11 4.45 31.00
C ALA A 68 12.92 4.22 29.72
N LEU A 69 14.26 4.26 29.81
CA LEU A 69 15.16 3.98 28.70
C LEU A 69 15.06 2.53 28.21
N ILE A 70 15.02 1.56 29.14
CA ILE A 70 14.90 0.14 28.81
C ILE A 70 13.58 -0.13 28.11
N ILE A 71 12.46 0.38 28.65
CA ILE A 71 11.14 0.21 28.02
C ILE A 71 11.13 0.85 26.64
N TYR A 72 11.69 2.06 26.49
CA TYR A 72 11.78 2.71 25.17
C TYR A 72 12.58 1.86 24.18
N ALA A 73 13.75 1.36 24.58
CA ALA A 73 14.59 0.47 23.77
C ALA A 73 13.86 -0.82 23.39
N LEU A 74 13.09 -1.41 24.32
CA LEU A 74 12.26 -2.58 24.05
C LEU A 74 11.18 -2.30 23.00
N THR A 75 10.58 -1.09 22.97
CA THR A 75 9.63 -0.73 21.91
C THR A 75 10.30 -0.64 20.53
N ILE A 76 11.56 -0.22 20.46
CA ILE A 76 12.34 -0.20 19.21
C ILE A 76 12.66 -1.63 18.78
N ALA A 77 13.18 -2.44 19.71
CA ALA A 77 13.49 -3.84 19.45
C ALA A 77 12.25 -4.60 18.96
N TYR A 78 11.09 -4.40 19.61
CA TYR A 78 9.83 -5.01 19.19
C TYR A 78 9.51 -4.68 17.72
N ASN A 79 9.64 -3.43 17.27
CA ASN A 79 9.34 -3.08 15.89
C ASN A 79 10.19 -3.89 14.89
N TYR A 80 11.51 -3.98 15.13
CA TYR A 80 12.42 -4.76 14.27
C TYR A 80 12.06 -6.25 14.23
N PHE A 81 11.81 -6.86 15.40
CA PHE A 81 11.44 -8.27 15.47
C PHE A 81 10.06 -8.54 14.86
N SER A 82 9.09 -7.69 15.15
CA SER A 82 7.71 -7.79 14.68
C SER A 82 7.62 -7.64 13.15
N ASP A 83 8.45 -6.80 12.54
CA ASP A 83 8.54 -6.69 11.07
C ASP A 83 9.14 -7.93 10.43
N THR A 84 10.19 -8.49 11.01
CA THR A 84 10.78 -9.75 10.54
C THR A 84 9.78 -10.91 10.60
N ILE A 85 9.11 -11.07 11.75
CA ILE A 85 8.09 -12.11 11.95
C ILE A 85 6.88 -11.87 11.03
N GLY A 86 6.46 -10.62 10.89
CA GLY A 86 5.38 -10.23 9.98
C GLY A 86 5.67 -10.60 8.52
N GLY A 87 6.93 -10.46 8.09
CA GLY A 87 7.39 -10.91 6.77
C GLY A 87 7.10 -12.39 6.53
N PHE A 88 7.38 -13.25 7.52
CA PHE A 88 7.09 -14.68 7.43
C PHE A 88 5.59 -14.97 7.27
N PHE A 89 4.74 -14.32 8.08
CA PHE A 89 3.28 -14.48 7.96
C PHE A 89 2.76 -14.01 6.60
N ASN A 90 3.28 -12.88 6.10
CA ASN A 90 2.94 -12.33 4.80
C ASN A 90 3.29 -13.31 3.67
N THR A 91 4.48 -13.90 3.70
CA THR A 91 4.91 -14.91 2.72
C THR A 91 4.02 -16.15 2.77
N LYS A 92 3.73 -16.69 3.95
CA LYS A 92 2.87 -17.88 4.10
C LYS A 92 1.43 -17.60 3.65
N MET A 93 0.89 -16.42 3.95
CA MET A 93 -0.42 -15.99 3.47
C MET A 93 -0.44 -15.87 1.94
N GLY A 94 0.57 -15.23 1.35
CA GLY A 94 0.71 -15.11 -0.10
C GLY A 94 0.76 -16.46 -0.82
N MET A 95 1.53 -17.42 -0.29
CA MET A 95 1.57 -18.80 -0.81
C MET A 95 0.20 -19.47 -0.78
N LYS A 96 -0.55 -19.36 0.34
CA LYS A 96 -1.90 -19.92 0.43
C LYS A 96 -2.87 -19.26 -0.55
N LEU A 97 -2.83 -17.93 -0.68
CA LEU A 97 -3.65 -17.20 -1.64
C LEU A 97 -3.33 -17.58 -3.09
N ALA A 98 -2.05 -17.81 -3.41
CA ALA A 98 -1.65 -18.31 -4.72
C ALA A 98 -2.20 -19.72 -4.99
N LEU A 99 -2.20 -20.60 -3.99
CA LEU A 99 -2.73 -21.96 -4.13
C LEU A 99 -4.25 -22.02 -4.21
N THR A 100 -4.99 -21.10 -3.58
CA THR A 100 -6.46 -21.20 -3.53
C THR A 100 -7.17 -20.16 -4.40
N PHE A 101 -6.83 -18.88 -4.22
CA PHE A 101 -7.55 -17.78 -4.85
C PHE A 101 -7.10 -17.57 -6.29
N LYS A 102 -5.77 -17.51 -6.53
CA LYS A 102 -5.23 -17.37 -7.87
C LYS A 102 -5.60 -18.55 -8.77
N GLU A 103 -5.59 -19.78 -8.24
CA GLU A 103 -6.07 -20.96 -8.94
C GLU A 103 -7.52 -20.78 -9.44
N GLN A 104 -8.44 -20.35 -8.58
CA GLN A 104 -9.84 -20.09 -8.96
C GLN A 104 -9.98 -18.98 -10.02
N VAL A 105 -9.16 -17.93 -9.95
CA VAL A 105 -9.14 -16.87 -10.95
C VAL A 105 -8.67 -17.42 -12.31
N ILE A 106 -7.65 -18.28 -12.31
CA ILE A 106 -7.14 -18.95 -13.52
C ILE A 106 -8.21 -19.88 -14.10
N ALA A 107 -8.83 -20.72 -13.28
CA ALA A 107 -9.91 -21.62 -13.71
C ALA A 107 -11.08 -20.83 -14.31
N LYS A 108 -11.47 -19.71 -13.69
CA LYS A 108 -12.53 -18.84 -14.21
C LYS A 108 -12.15 -18.19 -15.53
N ARG A 109 -10.87 -17.79 -15.70
CA ARG A 109 -10.37 -17.24 -16.96
C ARG A 109 -10.36 -18.28 -18.08
N ALA A 110 -10.00 -19.52 -17.76
CA ALA A 110 -9.99 -20.63 -18.71
C ALA A 110 -11.40 -21.03 -19.18
N SER A 111 -12.43 -20.82 -18.36
CA SER A 111 -13.82 -21.11 -18.70
C SER A 111 -14.53 -20.00 -19.50
N LEU A 112 -13.83 -18.95 -19.92
CA LEU A 112 -14.43 -17.85 -20.68
C LEU A 112 -14.54 -18.22 -22.15
N GLU A 113 -15.63 -17.81 -22.80
CA GLU A 113 -15.81 -17.98 -24.24
C GLU A 113 -14.71 -17.25 -25.02
N PHE A 114 -14.31 -17.86 -26.13
CA PHE A 114 -13.28 -17.31 -27.00
C PHE A 114 -13.65 -15.92 -27.57
N SER A 115 -14.94 -15.67 -27.77
CA SER A 115 -15.50 -14.36 -28.17
C SER A 115 -15.07 -13.21 -27.26
N HIS A 116 -14.91 -13.47 -25.96
CA HIS A 116 -14.43 -12.48 -24.98
C HIS A 116 -12.90 -12.27 -25.01
N ILE A 117 -12.15 -13.22 -25.57
CA ILE A 117 -10.70 -13.14 -25.74
C ILE A 117 -10.37 -12.33 -27.00
N GLU A 118 -11.12 -12.52 -28.08
CA GLU A 118 -10.93 -11.79 -29.34
C GLU A 118 -11.32 -10.31 -29.24
N ASN A 119 -12.27 -9.98 -28.37
CA ASN A 119 -12.71 -8.61 -28.18
C ASN A 119 -11.72 -7.83 -27.28
N ASP A 120 -11.09 -6.79 -27.85
CA ASP A 120 -10.06 -5.96 -27.18
C ASP A 120 -10.55 -5.40 -25.83
N LYS A 121 -11.81 -4.95 -25.74
CA LYS A 121 -12.36 -4.35 -24.51
C LYS A 121 -12.53 -5.38 -23.39
N THR A 122 -13.06 -6.56 -23.71
CA THR A 122 -13.24 -7.63 -22.72
C THR A 122 -11.92 -8.26 -22.34
N TRP A 123 -11.00 -8.44 -23.29
CA TRP A 123 -9.67 -8.96 -23.00
C TRP A 123 -8.82 -8.02 -22.13
N GLU A 124 -8.97 -6.71 -22.33
CA GLU A 124 -8.36 -5.68 -21.47
C GLU A 124 -8.82 -5.85 -20.02
N LEU A 125 -10.14 -6.00 -19.81
CA LEU A 125 -10.73 -6.19 -18.49
C LEU A 125 -10.28 -7.51 -17.86
N ILE A 126 -10.37 -8.62 -18.59
CA ILE A 126 -9.97 -9.95 -18.13
C ILE A 126 -8.50 -9.92 -17.69
N THR A 127 -7.62 -9.38 -18.52
CA THR A 127 -6.20 -9.38 -18.17
C THR A 127 -5.91 -8.48 -16.99
N ARG A 128 -6.55 -7.31 -16.89
CA ARG A 128 -6.35 -6.44 -15.73
C ARG A 128 -6.87 -7.06 -14.43
N ALA A 129 -7.98 -7.78 -14.48
CA ALA A 129 -8.55 -8.45 -13.31
C ALA A 129 -7.74 -9.70 -12.90
N ALA A 130 -7.27 -10.48 -13.88
CA ALA A 130 -6.56 -11.74 -13.65
C ALA A 130 -5.03 -11.59 -13.50
N ASP A 131 -4.47 -10.42 -13.79
CA ASP A 131 -3.06 -10.13 -13.59
C ASP A 131 -2.75 -10.00 -12.08
N ASN A 132 -1.84 -10.84 -11.57
CA ASN A 132 -1.41 -10.91 -10.17
C ASN A 132 -2.55 -10.71 -9.13
N PRO A 133 -3.58 -11.59 -9.15
CA PRO A 133 -4.81 -11.38 -8.39
C PRO A 133 -4.60 -11.53 -6.88
N ASP A 134 -3.75 -12.48 -6.48
CA ASP A 134 -3.29 -12.70 -5.10
C ASP A 134 -2.53 -11.48 -4.56
N GLY A 135 -1.61 -10.91 -5.35
CA GLY A 135 -0.91 -9.68 -4.97
C GLY A 135 -1.86 -8.49 -4.80
N LYS A 136 -2.84 -8.32 -5.70
CA LYS A 136 -3.83 -7.24 -5.61
C LYS A 136 -4.72 -7.34 -4.37
N ILE A 137 -5.21 -8.54 -4.06
CA ILE A 137 -6.02 -8.77 -2.86
C ILE A 137 -5.20 -8.54 -1.59
N THR A 138 -3.96 -9.02 -1.55
CA THR A 138 -3.05 -8.85 -0.42
C THR A 138 -2.70 -7.38 -0.18
N ASN A 139 -2.37 -6.64 -1.25
CA ASN A 139 -2.14 -5.19 -1.17
C ASN A 139 -3.39 -4.44 -0.73
N GLY A 140 -4.57 -4.85 -1.20
CA GLY A 140 -5.83 -4.32 -0.72
C GLY A 140 -5.97 -4.47 0.80
N LEU A 141 -5.78 -5.68 1.33
CA LEU A 141 -5.79 -5.92 2.78
C LEU A 141 -4.79 -5.03 3.53
N TYR A 142 -3.55 -4.93 3.06
CA TYR A 142 -2.55 -4.08 3.72
C TYR A 142 -2.91 -2.60 3.68
N ASN A 143 -3.48 -2.09 2.58
CA ASN A 143 -3.97 -0.72 2.52
C ASN A 143 -5.09 -0.46 3.53
N LEU A 144 -5.97 -1.45 3.77
CA LEU A 144 -7.00 -1.37 4.80
C LEU A 144 -6.41 -1.34 6.21
N MET A 145 -5.47 -2.26 6.49
CA MET A 145 -4.80 -2.30 7.78
C MET A 145 -4.02 -1.02 8.04
N ASN A 146 -3.32 -0.50 7.04
CA ASN A 146 -2.61 0.77 7.15
C ASN A 146 -3.56 1.94 7.42
N LEU A 147 -4.73 1.97 6.76
CA LEU A 147 -5.74 2.99 7.02
C LEU A 147 -6.27 2.90 8.46
N ILE A 148 -6.53 1.69 8.97
CA ILE A 148 -6.94 1.48 10.37
C ILE A 148 -5.84 1.92 11.33
N ASN A 149 -4.59 1.53 11.07
CA ASN A 149 -3.43 1.90 11.89
C ASN A 149 -3.28 3.42 11.94
N LEU A 150 -3.35 4.12 10.80
CA LEU A 150 -3.27 5.58 10.76
C LEU A 150 -4.39 6.24 11.57
N LEU A 151 -5.62 5.69 11.55
CA LEU A 151 -6.73 6.20 12.36
C LEU A 151 -6.49 5.97 13.85
N ILE A 152 -5.98 4.80 14.24
CA ILE A 152 -5.63 4.49 15.63
C ILE A 152 -4.50 5.39 16.12
N GLU A 153 -3.44 5.53 15.33
CA GLU A 153 -2.29 6.38 15.64
C GLU A 153 -2.72 7.84 15.80
N ALA A 154 -3.38 8.42 14.79
CA ALA A 154 -3.86 9.80 14.85
C ALA A 154 -4.86 10.01 16.01
N GLY A 155 -5.82 9.10 16.17
CA GLY A 155 -6.79 9.14 17.25
C GLY A 155 -6.13 9.10 18.61
N SER A 156 -5.16 8.20 18.81
CA SER A 156 -4.44 8.06 20.07
C SER A 156 -3.65 9.30 20.45
N VAL A 157 -2.97 9.95 19.49
CA VAL A 157 -2.24 11.20 19.73
C VAL A 157 -3.20 12.32 20.12
N ILE A 158 -4.34 12.43 19.42
CA ILE A 158 -5.37 13.42 19.74
C ILE A 158 -5.96 13.15 21.14
N THR A 159 -6.19 11.88 21.51
CA THR A 159 -6.68 11.52 22.85
C THR A 159 -5.68 11.90 23.94
N VAL A 160 -4.38 11.61 23.75
CA VAL A 160 -3.34 12.02 24.69
C VAL A 160 -3.28 13.54 24.81
N LEU A 161 -3.29 14.25 23.68
CA LEU A 161 -3.28 15.72 23.66
C LEU A 161 -4.51 16.32 24.36
N ALA A 162 -5.70 15.76 24.11
CA ALA A 162 -6.93 16.20 24.76
C ALA A 162 -6.93 15.97 26.28
N SER A 163 -6.17 14.98 26.77
CA SER A 163 -6.03 14.70 28.21
C SER A 163 -5.28 15.82 28.94
N PHE A 164 -4.40 16.54 28.25
CA PHE A 164 -3.68 17.70 28.81
C PHE A 164 -4.37 19.02 28.44
N VAL A 165 -4.77 19.19 27.17
CA VAL A 165 -5.31 20.43 26.60
C VAL A 165 -6.46 20.10 25.64
N TRP A 166 -7.66 19.91 26.19
CA TRP A 166 -8.85 19.49 25.42
C TRP A 166 -9.20 20.42 24.25
N TRP A 167 -9.03 21.74 24.42
CA TRP A 167 -9.35 22.72 23.38
C TRP A 167 -8.37 22.68 22.20
N ALA A 168 -7.14 22.22 22.41
CA ALA A 168 -6.13 22.09 21.36
C ALA A 168 -6.43 20.91 20.40
N ALA A 169 -7.24 19.93 20.82
CA ALA A 169 -7.68 18.84 19.96
C ALA A 169 -8.62 19.29 18.83
N ILE A 170 -9.44 20.33 19.09
CA ILE A 170 -10.42 20.87 18.12
C ILE A 170 -9.74 21.39 16.83
N PRO A 171 -8.76 22.31 16.89
CA PRO A 171 -8.07 22.79 15.69
C PRO A 171 -7.28 21.69 14.98
N SER A 172 -6.75 20.69 15.69
CA SER A 172 -6.07 19.53 15.07
C SER A 172 -7.00 18.69 14.20
N ILE A 173 -8.26 18.49 14.63
CA ILE A 173 -9.26 17.79 13.83
C ILE A 173 -9.69 18.64 12.64
N ILE A 174 -9.89 19.95 12.84
CA ILE A 174 -10.29 20.88 11.78
C ILE A 174 -9.23 20.92 10.67
N SER A 175 -7.94 20.93 11.01
CA SER A 175 -6.86 20.93 10.01
C SER A 175 -6.75 19.62 9.23
N ALA A 176 -7.19 18.49 9.80
CA ALA A 176 -7.17 17.18 9.14
C ALA A 176 -8.25 17.03 8.04
N ILE A 177 -9.40 17.69 8.19
CA ILE A 177 -10.52 17.61 7.23
C ILE A 177 -10.15 18.02 5.79
N PRO A 178 -9.54 19.21 5.54
CA PRO A 178 -9.18 19.62 4.19
C PRO A 178 -8.15 18.67 3.56
N MET A 179 -7.22 18.14 4.35
CA MET A 179 -6.26 17.13 3.89
C MET A 179 -6.95 15.86 3.41
N TYR A 180 -7.93 15.37 4.17
CA TYR A 180 -8.70 14.19 3.80
C TYR A 180 -9.44 14.40 2.46
N ILE A 181 -10.10 15.55 2.28
CA ILE A 181 -10.82 15.88 1.04
C ILE A 181 -9.87 15.89 -0.16
N VAL A 182 -8.70 16.53 -0.02
CA VAL A 182 -7.69 16.58 -1.08
C VAL A 182 -7.15 15.17 -1.39
N SER A 183 -6.91 14.35 -0.37
CA SER A 183 -6.41 12.99 -0.50
C SER A 183 -7.38 12.09 -1.29
N VAL A 184 -8.67 12.13 -0.96
CA VAL A 184 -9.70 11.33 -1.66
C VAL A 184 -9.84 11.74 -3.12
N ARG A 185 -9.87 13.05 -3.41
CA ARG A 185 -9.92 13.55 -4.79
C ARG A 185 -8.70 13.13 -5.59
N ARG A 186 -7.53 13.15 -4.96
CA ARG A 186 -6.26 12.71 -5.56
C ARG A 186 -6.29 11.22 -5.88
N GLY A 187 -6.75 10.38 -4.96
CA GLY A 187 -6.81 8.93 -5.17
C GLY A 187 -7.67 8.52 -6.36
N LYS A 188 -8.81 9.19 -6.57
CA LYS A 188 -9.65 8.96 -7.76
C LYS A 188 -8.94 9.31 -9.06
N ARG A 189 -8.27 10.47 -9.10
CA ARG A 189 -7.58 10.93 -10.30
C ARG A 189 -6.38 10.05 -10.64
N ASP A 190 -5.61 9.65 -9.63
CA ASP A 190 -4.49 8.73 -9.79
C ASP A 190 -4.95 7.37 -10.36
N TYR A 191 -6.11 6.88 -9.92
CA TYR A 191 -6.70 5.65 -10.47
C TYR A 191 -7.06 5.78 -11.95
N ASP A 192 -7.75 6.86 -12.34
CA ASP A 192 -8.15 7.10 -13.73
C ASP A 192 -6.92 7.27 -14.66
N GLU A 193 -5.92 8.01 -14.20
CA GLU A 193 -4.67 8.22 -14.95
C GLU A 193 -3.83 6.94 -15.06
N ASN A 194 -3.77 6.13 -13.99
CA ASN A 194 -3.10 4.85 -14.02
C ASN A 194 -3.79 3.87 -14.98
N LYS A 195 -5.14 3.92 -15.08
CA LYS A 195 -5.91 3.15 -16.06
C LYS A 195 -5.55 3.56 -17.50
N GLU A 196 -5.41 4.85 -17.78
CA GLU A 196 -4.97 5.32 -19.10
C GLU A 196 -3.53 4.91 -19.42
N SER A 197 -2.61 5.07 -18.45
CA SER A 197 -1.20 4.68 -18.60
C SER A 197 -1.04 3.18 -18.84
N TRP A 198 -1.86 2.34 -18.19
CA TRP A 198 -1.82 0.89 -18.32
C TRP A 198 -2.00 0.43 -19.77
N LYS A 199 -2.87 1.08 -20.55
CA LYS A 199 -3.08 0.77 -21.97
C LYS A 199 -1.79 0.96 -22.79
N HIS A 200 -1.09 2.06 -22.56
CA HIS A 200 0.17 2.35 -23.24
C HIS A 200 1.30 1.42 -22.79
N ASN A 201 1.42 1.20 -21.48
CA ASN A 201 2.41 0.28 -20.90
C ASN A 201 2.23 -1.15 -21.42
N ARG A 202 0.99 -1.64 -21.49
CA ARG A 202 0.71 -2.99 -21.99
C ARG A 202 1.11 -3.15 -23.45
N ARG A 203 0.76 -2.20 -24.32
CA ARG A 203 1.12 -2.25 -25.75
C ARG A 203 2.63 -2.15 -25.95
N SER A 204 3.30 -1.27 -25.19
CA SER A 204 4.77 -1.21 -25.17
C SER A 204 5.37 -2.55 -24.73
N TRP A 205 4.87 -3.16 -23.65
CA TRP A 205 5.34 -4.47 -23.20
C TRP A 205 5.18 -5.56 -24.27
N ILE A 206 4.03 -5.62 -24.96
CA ILE A 206 3.81 -6.58 -26.05
C ILE A 206 4.83 -6.38 -27.16
N PHE A 207 5.04 -5.15 -27.64
CA PHE A 207 6.02 -4.91 -28.71
C PHE A 207 7.46 -5.24 -28.27
N GLY A 208 7.81 -4.94 -27.02
CA GLY A 208 9.10 -5.36 -26.47
C GLY A 208 9.25 -6.88 -26.42
N ALA A 209 8.20 -7.59 -25.99
CA ALA A 209 8.20 -9.05 -25.99
C ALA A 209 8.33 -9.62 -27.42
N LEU A 210 7.69 -9.02 -28.42
CA LEU A 210 7.84 -9.43 -29.83
C LEU A 210 9.26 -9.17 -30.37
N LEU A 211 9.98 -8.15 -29.88
CA LEU A 211 11.35 -7.85 -30.28
C LEU A 211 12.40 -8.74 -29.62
N VAL A 212 12.12 -9.25 -28.42
CA VAL A 212 13.07 -10.04 -27.62
C VAL A 212 12.80 -11.55 -27.70
N SER A 213 11.55 -11.96 -27.95
CA SER A 213 11.17 -13.37 -28.03
C SER A 213 11.98 -14.12 -29.08
N ARG A 214 12.32 -15.37 -28.74
CA ARG A 214 13.03 -16.29 -29.65
C ARG A 214 12.09 -16.88 -30.69
N ASP A 215 10.83 -17.12 -30.31
CA ASP A 215 9.80 -17.71 -31.17
C ASP A 215 9.53 -16.87 -32.43
N ASN A 216 9.77 -15.56 -32.36
CA ASN A 216 9.53 -14.63 -33.46
C ASN A 216 10.78 -14.32 -34.28
N ILE A 217 11.92 -15.01 -34.06
CA ILE A 217 13.18 -14.70 -34.79
C ILE A 217 13.00 -14.90 -36.29
N GLU A 218 12.41 -16.01 -36.71
CA GLU A 218 12.21 -16.34 -38.13
C GLU A 218 11.27 -15.34 -38.80
N GLU A 219 10.15 -15.01 -38.16
CA GLU A 219 9.19 -14.02 -38.66
C GLU A 219 9.82 -12.61 -38.74
N ARG A 220 10.58 -12.20 -37.70
CA ARG A 220 11.31 -10.93 -37.71
C ARG A 220 12.34 -10.86 -38.82
N SER A 221 13.06 -11.95 -39.08
CA SER A 221 14.07 -12.02 -40.14
C SER A 221 13.41 -11.99 -41.52
N MET A 222 12.35 -12.78 -41.70
CA MET A 222 11.63 -12.90 -42.98
C MET A 222 10.94 -11.60 -43.39
N PHE A 223 10.26 -10.92 -42.45
CA PHE A 223 9.47 -9.72 -42.74
C PHE A 223 10.17 -8.41 -42.37
N SER A 224 11.36 -8.46 -41.76
CA SER A 224 12.22 -7.31 -41.44
C SER A 224 11.51 -6.17 -40.68
N TYR A 225 10.50 -6.49 -39.86
CA TYR A 225 9.68 -5.48 -39.15
C TYR A 225 10.33 -4.93 -37.86
N SER A 226 11.56 -5.34 -37.53
CA SER A 226 12.25 -4.98 -36.28
C SER A 226 12.36 -3.47 -36.06
N SER A 227 12.74 -2.71 -37.09
CA SER A 227 12.87 -1.24 -37.02
C SER A 227 11.52 -0.55 -36.80
N LEU A 228 10.46 -1.04 -37.43
CA LEU A 228 9.10 -0.52 -37.27
C LEU A 228 8.56 -0.79 -35.86
N LEU A 229 8.77 -2.00 -35.34
CA LEU A 229 8.35 -2.35 -33.98
C LEU A 229 9.13 -1.58 -32.92
N ASP A 230 10.44 -1.41 -33.09
CA ASP A 230 11.27 -0.63 -32.16
C ASP A 230 10.78 0.83 -32.06
N LYS A 231 10.49 1.46 -33.21
CA LYS A 231 9.92 2.80 -33.24
C LYS A 231 8.56 2.87 -32.53
N LYS A 232 7.65 1.92 -32.81
CA LYS A 232 6.33 1.87 -32.15
C LYS A 232 6.44 1.61 -30.65
N TRP A 233 7.37 0.74 -30.25
CA TRP A 233 7.69 0.46 -28.86
C TRP A 233 8.15 1.73 -28.14
N HIS A 234 9.14 2.43 -28.72
CA HIS A 234 9.71 3.65 -28.16
C HIS A 234 8.66 4.76 -28.02
N GLU A 235 7.83 4.97 -29.05
CA GLU A 235 6.76 5.97 -29.02
C GLU A 235 5.74 5.70 -27.91
N LEU A 236 5.31 4.44 -27.75
CA LEU A 236 4.35 4.06 -26.70
C LEU A 236 4.97 4.15 -25.30
N PHE A 237 6.23 3.74 -25.17
CA PHE A 237 6.97 3.87 -23.92
C PHE A 237 7.11 5.34 -23.51
N GLU A 238 7.54 6.22 -24.43
CA GLU A 238 7.66 7.65 -24.17
C GLU A 238 6.32 8.30 -23.86
N LYS A 239 5.21 7.89 -24.51
CA LYS A 239 3.86 8.35 -24.14
C LYS A 239 3.53 7.99 -22.70
N ALA A 240 3.71 6.72 -22.30
CA ALA A 240 3.44 6.29 -20.94
C ALA A 240 4.34 6.99 -19.90
N ARG A 241 5.64 7.16 -20.23
CA ARG A 241 6.63 7.87 -19.40
C ARG A 241 6.26 9.34 -19.23
N LYS A 242 5.87 10.04 -20.29
CA LYS A 242 5.47 11.48 -20.23
C LYS A 242 4.22 11.67 -19.38
N ILE A 243 3.23 10.80 -19.51
CA ILE A 243 2.04 10.79 -18.64
C ILE A 243 2.51 10.65 -17.18
N ARG A 244 3.26 9.59 -16.85
CA ARG A 244 3.73 9.35 -15.48
C ARG A 244 4.60 10.46 -14.92
N LYS A 245 5.50 11.04 -15.73
CA LYS A 245 6.37 12.16 -15.34
C LYS A 245 5.57 13.42 -15.02
N ARG A 246 4.59 13.79 -15.84
CA ARG A 246 3.71 14.95 -15.59
C ARG A 246 2.97 14.80 -14.27
N LEU A 247 2.48 13.59 -13.98
CA LEU A 247 1.79 13.28 -12.72
C LEU A 247 2.72 13.40 -11.53
N ASN A 248 3.89 12.77 -11.60
CA ASN A 248 4.88 12.85 -10.53
C ASN A 248 5.29 14.30 -10.23
N ILE A 249 5.51 15.13 -11.26
CA ILE A 249 5.85 16.55 -11.07
C ILE A 249 4.69 17.31 -10.44
N LEU A 250 3.48 17.17 -10.99
CA LEU A 250 2.29 17.85 -10.47
C LEU A 250 2.01 17.46 -9.01
N TYR A 251 2.20 16.18 -8.69
CA TYR A 251 2.02 15.67 -7.33
C TYR A 251 3.13 16.10 -6.39
N PHE A 252 4.38 16.13 -6.85
CA PHE A 252 5.51 16.64 -6.06
C PHE A 252 5.31 18.11 -5.69
N VAL A 253 4.92 18.94 -6.66
CA VAL A 253 4.64 20.37 -6.43
C VAL A 253 3.48 20.54 -5.45
N LYS A 254 2.35 19.85 -5.67
CA LYS A 254 1.20 19.92 -4.75
C LYS A 254 1.53 19.45 -3.34
N MET A 255 2.33 18.39 -3.20
CA MET A 255 2.75 17.86 -1.90
C MET A 255 3.64 18.86 -1.16
N ARG A 256 4.58 19.51 -1.86
CA ARG A 256 5.42 20.57 -1.29
C ARG A 256 4.62 21.78 -0.83
N VAL A 257 3.62 22.21 -1.61
CA VAL A 257 2.73 23.31 -1.23
C VAL A 257 1.92 22.95 0.03
N CYS A 258 1.36 21.74 0.09
CA CYS A 258 0.63 21.26 1.29
C CYS A 258 1.53 21.09 2.53
N SER A 259 2.79 20.67 2.37
CA SER A 259 3.73 20.58 3.49
C SER A 259 4.15 21.95 4.01
N ILE A 260 4.29 22.94 3.12
CA ILE A 260 4.62 24.32 3.53
C ILE A 260 3.42 24.95 4.25
N SER A 261 2.19 24.69 3.80
CA SER A 261 0.98 25.20 4.45
C SER A 261 0.66 24.56 5.81
N THR A 262 1.40 23.55 6.25
CA THR A 262 1.26 22.95 7.60
C THR A 262 2.37 23.33 8.56
N LEU A 263 3.39 24.05 8.09
CA LEU A 263 4.50 24.57 8.89
C LEU A 263 4.22 25.99 9.43
N PHE A 264 3.10 26.61 9.05
CA PHE A 264 2.59 27.89 9.55
C PHE A 264 1.23 27.67 10.22
#